data_AF-A0A8S9JG92-F1
#
_entry.id   AF-A0A8S9JG92-F1
#
_cell.length_a   1.000
_cell.length_b   1.000
_cell.length_c   1.000
_cell.angle_alpha   90.00
_cell.angle_beta   90.00
_cell.angle_gamma   90.00
#
_symmetry.space_group_name_H-M   'P 1'
#
loop_
_entity.id
_entity.type
_entity.pdbx_description
1 polymer ?
#
loop_
_entity_poly.entity_id
_entity_poly.type
_entity_poly.pdbx_seq_one_letter_code
_entity_poly.pdbx_strand_id
1 'polypeptide(L)'
;MFLQLYESCCERSTYVIHSGGKLGFLKSGDDERWRILDNSWNVTYEDIMSYGENCIVVDDKGRTVIYDVEFKVSDLAEGLPGGGGHKKHLVECHGGEVFLVDKYVKHVWCKSEFSKSAVEFRVYKLKREEKRWEEVRELGDVALFIGEDCSFSVEMAGGGCIFYRDYRNGGRSRGVYSDGDGVFNMELTNAGKFWVSY
;
A
#
# COMPACT_ATOMS: atom_id res chain seq x y z
N MET A 1 -1.58 -0.57 18.84
CA MET A 1 -0.32 -1.32 18.70
C MET A 1 -0.56 -2.29 17.57
N PHE A 2 -0.02 -2.03 16.39
CA PHE A 2 -0.21 -2.87 15.21
C PHE A 2 1.17 -3.39 14.80
N LEU A 3 1.30 -4.71 14.77
CA LEU A 3 2.48 -5.42 14.32
C LEU A 3 2.06 -6.15 13.05
N GLN A 4 2.50 -5.65 11.89
CA GLN A 4 2.44 -6.43 10.66
C GLN A 4 3.72 -7.26 10.63
N LEU A 5 3.59 -8.57 10.87
CA LEU A 5 4.68 -9.52 10.85
C LEU A 5 4.78 -10.09 9.43
N TYR A 6 5.94 -9.93 8.80
CA TYR A 6 6.28 -10.63 7.57
C TYR A 6 7.41 -11.61 7.87
N GLU A 7 7.13 -12.90 7.72
CA GLU A 7 8.16 -13.94 7.69
C GLU A 7 8.68 -14.05 6.25
N SER A 8 9.94 -13.70 6.05
CA SER A 8 10.65 -14.07 4.82
C SER A 8 10.91 -15.57 4.83
N CYS A 9 10.76 -16.22 3.67
CA CYS A 9 11.07 -17.64 3.47
C CYS A 9 12.59 -17.95 3.66
N CYS A 10 13.41 -16.96 3.98
CA CYS A 10 14.77 -17.14 4.45
C CYS A 10 14.75 -17.24 5.99
N GLU A 11 14.84 -18.46 6.52
CA GLU A 11 14.59 -18.94 7.90
C GLU A 11 15.15 -18.16 9.12
N ARG A 12 15.65 -16.92 9.00
CA ARG A 12 16.31 -16.24 10.14
C ARG A 12 16.10 -14.74 10.28
N SER A 13 15.20 -14.08 9.54
CA SER A 13 15.01 -12.63 9.71
C SER A 13 13.54 -12.21 9.67
N THR A 14 13.12 -11.41 10.66
CA THR A 14 11.79 -10.81 10.74
C THR A 14 11.92 -9.29 10.66
N TYR A 15 11.03 -8.65 9.90
CA TYR A 15 10.95 -7.20 9.77
C TYR A 15 9.60 -6.71 10.29
N VAL A 16 9.60 -5.53 10.91
CA VAL A 16 8.38 -4.89 11.41
C VAL A 16 8.44 -3.39 11.20
N ILE A 17 7.30 -2.80 10.88
CA ILE A 17 7.12 -1.34 10.98
C ILE A 17 6.50 -1.06 12.35
N HIS A 18 7.25 -0.36 13.21
CA HIS A 18 6.78 0.06 14.53
C HIS A 18 5.85 1.27 14.43
N SER A 19 5.04 1.52 15.47
CA SER A 19 4.24 2.75 15.57
C SER A 19 5.14 3.99 15.45
N GLY A 20 4.90 4.80 14.43
CA GLY A 20 5.78 5.90 14.02
C GLY A 20 6.56 5.66 12.72
N GLY A 21 6.30 4.54 12.04
CA GLY A 21 6.86 4.23 10.71
C GLY A 21 8.35 3.91 10.72
N LYS A 22 8.86 3.36 11.83
CA LYS A 22 10.28 2.98 11.96
C LYS A 22 10.45 1.50 11.68
N LEU A 23 11.46 1.18 10.89
CA LEU A 23 11.76 -0.20 10.51
C LEU A 23 12.61 -0.88 11.59
N GLY A 24 12.02 -1.88 12.22
CA GLY A 24 12.70 -2.80 13.12
C GLY A 24 13.03 -4.12 12.41
N PHE A 25 14.10 -4.77 12.84
CA PHE A 25 14.43 -6.13 12.42
C PHE A 25 14.87 -7.00 13.59
N LEU A 26 14.68 -8.30 13.42
CA LEU A 26 15.16 -9.34 14.29
C LEU A 26 15.86 -10.41 13.45
N LYS A 27 17.11 -10.75 13.80
CA LYS A 27 17.87 -11.83 13.17
C LYS A 27 17.99 -13.00 14.14
N SER A 28 17.52 -14.18 13.73
CA SER A 28 17.68 -15.43 14.46
C SER A 28 19.17 -15.80 14.52
N GLY A 29 19.65 -16.10 15.74
CA GLY A 29 21.04 -16.45 16.02
C GLY A 29 21.99 -15.28 16.33
N ASP A 30 21.51 -14.02 16.32
CA ASP A 30 22.29 -12.84 16.72
C ASP A 30 21.59 -12.12 17.89
N ASP A 31 21.99 -12.43 19.12
CA ASP A 31 21.51 -11.88 20.42
C ASP A 31 19.98 -11.79 20.63
N GLU A 32 19.16 -12.27 19.67
CA GLU A 32 17.69 -12.22 19.60
C GLU A 32 17.08 -10.86 20.02
N ARG A 33 17.74 -9.76 19.67
CA ARG A 33 17.27 -8.40 20.02
C ARG A 33 16.80 -7.65 18.80
N TRP A 34 15.60 -7.05 18.92
CA TRP A 34 15.09 -6.08 17.95
C TRP A 34 16.05 -4.90 17.82
N ARG A 35 16.39 -4.56 16.57
CA ARG A 35 17.24 -3.42 16.21
C ARG A 35 16.49 -2.52 15.23
N ILE A 36 16.75 -1.21 15.26
CA ILE A 36 16.17 -0.23 14.32
C ILE A 36 17.16 -0.02 13.17
N LEU A 37 16.72 -0.25 11.91
CA LEU A 37 17.57 -0.08 10.72
C LEU A 37 17.64 1.36 10.24
N ASP A 38 16.52 2.07 10.36
CA ASP A 38 16.41 3.46 9.92
C ASP A 38 15.70 4.28 10.99
N ASN A 39 16.50 5.11 11.67
CA ASN A 39 16.05 6.03 12.71
C ASN A 39 16.01 7.47 12.20
N SER A 40 15.93 7.67 10.88
CA SER A 40 15.79 9.01 10.29
C SER A 40 14.49 9.64 10.77
N TRP A 41 14.58 10.83 11.37
CA TRP A 41 13.43 11.51 11.96
C TRP A 41 12.38 11.94 10.93
N ASN A 42 12.78 12.08 9.66
CA ASN A 42 11.97 12.58 8.56
C ASN A 42 11.46 11.50 7.60
N VAL A 43 11.63 10.22 7.93
CA VAL A 43 11.16 9.07 7.14
C VAL A 43 10.15 8.28 7.96
N THR A 44 8.99 7.99 7.35
CA THR A 44 7.93 7.18 7.95
C THR A 44 7.55 6.11 6.94
N TYR A 45 7.85 4.85 7.23
CA TYR A 45 7.44 3.73 6.40
C TYR A 45 5.96 3.43 6.58
N GLU A 46 5.27 3.24 5.47
CA GLU A 46 3.82 3.00 5.42
C GLU A 46 3.46 1.54 5.20
N ASP A 47 4.31 0.79 4.46
CA ASP A 47 4.11 -0.63 4.19
C ASP A 47 5.43 -1.37 3.91
N ILE A 48 5.41 -2.68 4.08
CA ILE A 48 6.54 -3.61 3.91
C ILE A 48 6.09 -4.89 3.21
N MET A 49 6.94 -5.44 2.36
CA MET A 49 6.67 -6.68 1.63
C MET A 49 7.95 -7.51 1.43
N SER A 50 7.81 -8.83 1.40
CA SER A 50 8.85 -9.73 0.87
C SER A 50 9.08 -9.51 -0.63
N TYR A 51 10.33 -9.55 -1.06
CA TYR A 51 10.69 -9.44 -2.47
C TYR A 51 11.83 -10.41 -2.79
N GLY A 52 11.46 -11.62 -3.19
CA GLY A 52 12.39 -12.76 -3.23
C GLY A 52 12.91 -13.06 -1.82
N GLU A 53 14.24 -13.12 -1.66
CA GLU A 53 14.89 -13.30 -0.35
C GLU A 53 15.03 -11.99 0.45
N ASN A 54 14.78 -10.87 -0.20
CA ASN A 54 14.94 -9.53 0.34
C ASN A 54 13.59 -8.99 0.85
N CYS A 55 13.60 -7.80 1.45
CA CYS A 55 12.37 -7.07 1.73
C CYS A 55 12.41 -5.66 1.15
N ILE A 56 11.24 -5.16 0.77
CA ILE A 56 11.06 -3.79 0.29
C ILE A 56 10.16 -3.03 1.25
N VAL A 57 10.47 -1.76 1.46
CA VAL A 57 9.69 -0.86 2.31
C VAL A 57 9.42 0.42 1.55
N VAL A 58 8.22 0.97 1.73
CA VAL A 58 7.79 2.22 1.09
C VAL A 58 7.50 3.28 2.14
N ASP A 59 8.00 4.50 1.91
CA ASP A 59 7.73 5.65 2.78
C ASP A 59 6.44 6.40 2.41
N ASP A 60 6.08 7.39 3.22
CA ASP A 60 4.90 8.25 3.06
C ASP A 60 4.85 8.98 1.71
N LYS A 61 6.01 9.22 1.09
CA LYS A 61 6.15 9.86 -0.23
C LYS A 61 6.20 8.86 -1.38
N GLY A 62 6.13 7.57 -1.10
CA GLY A 62 6.23 6.50 -2.09
C GLY A 62 7.67 6.16 -2.51
N ARG A 63 8.70 6.69 -1.83
CA ARG A 63 10.07 6.24 -2.07
C ARG A 63 10.20 4.82 -1.55
N THR A 64 10.83 3.96 -2.33
CA THR A 64 10.96 2.54 -1.99
C THR A 64 12.43 2.15 -1.97
N VAL A 65 12.83 1.49 -0.88
CA VAL A 65 14.16 0.91 -0.72
C VAL A 65 14.05 -0.58 -0.53
N ILE A 66 15.12 -1.29 -0.89
CA ILE A 66 15.25 -2.74 -0.71
C ILE A 66 16.35 -3.01 0.32
N TYR A 67 16.05 -3.88 1.28
CA TYR A 67 17.01 -4.44 2.22
C TYR A 67 17.35 -5.87 1.82
N ASP A 68 18.65 -6.15 1.68
CA ASP A 68 19.11 -7.52 1.46
C ASP A 68 19.12 -8.36 2.74
N VAL A 69 19.47 -9.64 2.60
CA VAL A 69 19.61 -10.59 3.72
C VAL A 69 20.69 -10.21 4.74
N GLU A 70 21.62 -9.32 4.36
CA GLU A 70 22.64 -8.74 5.24
C GLU A 70 22.21 -7.38 5.82
N PHE A 71 20.97 -6.95 5.57
CA PHE A 71 20.39 -5.66 5.97
C PHE A 71 21.06 -4.44 5.33
N LYS A 72 21.73 -4.61 4.20
CA LYS A 72 22.21 -3.47 3.40
C LYS A 72 21.05 -2.90 2.61
N VAL A 73 20.97 -1.58 2.59
CA VAL A 73 19.89 -0.83 1.94
C VAL A 73 20.34 -0.27 0.59
N SER A 74 19.44 -0.31 -0.40
CA SER A 74 19.63 0.40 -1.67
C SER A 74 18.31 0.95 -2.21
N ASP A 75 18.37 1.98 -3.04
CA ASP A 75 17.19 2.58 -3.66
C ASP A 75 16.59 1.65 -4.73
N LEU A 76 15.28 1.40 -4.61
CA LEU A 76 14.50 0.62 -5.57
C LEU A 76 13.59 1.50 -6.43
N ALA A 77 12.98 2.53 -5.86
CA ALA A 77 12.21 3.52 -6.58
C ALA A 77 12.23 4.90 -5.90
N GLU A 78 12.28 5.95 -6.71
CA GLU A 78 12.08 7.33 -6.26
C GLU A 78 10.63 7.57 -5.79
N GLY A 79 10.45 8.64 -5.01
CA GLY A 79 9.14 9.03 -4.50
C GLY A 79 8.17 9.43 -5.61
N LEU A 80 6.87 9.32 -5.32
CA LEU A 80 5.82 9.71 -6.25
C LEU A 80 5.83 11.23 -6.49
N PRO A 81 5.49 11.70 -7.70
CA PRO A 81 5.32 13.13 -7.96
C PRO A 81 4.35 13.77 -6.97
N GLY A 82 4.81 14.80 -6.26
CA GLY A 82 4.00 15.50 -5.25
C GLY A 82 3.79 14.75 -3.93
N GLY A 83 4.48 13.62 -3.70
CA GLY A 83 4.41 12.82 -2.46
C GLY A 83 3.23 11.85 -2.39
N GLY A 84 2.35 11.83 -3.39
CA GLY A 84 1.21 10.92 -3.43
C GLY A 84 0.08 11.28 -2.46
N GLY A 85 -0.71 10.28 -2.10
CA GLY A 85 -1.85 10.33 -1.18
C GLY A 85 -1.48 10.04 0.27
N HIS A 86 -2.47 9.70 1.08
CA HIS A 86 -2.33 9.58 2.54
C HIS A 86 -1.82 8.21 3.02
N LYS A 87 -1.95 7.17 2.20
CA LYS A 87 -1.50 5.82 2.59
C LYS A 87 -1.01 5.06 1.37
N LYS A 88 0.08 4.32 1.55
CA LYS A 88 0.71 3.50 0.53
C LYS A 88 0.57 2.03 0.88
N HIS A 89 0.29 1.21 -0.11
CA HIS A 89 0.23 -0.24 0.02
C HIS A 89 1.04 -0.89 -1.09
N LEU A 90 1.95 -1.80 -0.73
CA LEU A 90 2.66 -2.63 -1.68
C LEU A 90 1.83 -3.88 -1.94
N VAL A 91 1.66 -4.23 -3.22
CA VAL A 91 0.94 -5.44 -3.63
C VAL A 91 1.77 -6.24 -4.64
N GLU A 92 2.03 -7.50 -4.34
CA GLU A 92 2.62 -8.45 -5.27
C GLU A 92 1.52 -8.97 -6.20
N CYS A 93 1.81 -8.97 -7.49
CA CYS A 93 0.96 -9.46 -8.56
C CYS A 93 1.62 -10.63 -9.28
N HIS A 94 0.82 -11.35 -10.08
CA HIS A 94 1.30 -12.49 -10.84
C HIS A 94 2.55 -12.16 -11.68
N GLY A 95 3.48 -13.10 -11.75
CA GLY A 95 4.77 -12.91 -12.43
C GLY A 95 5.81 -12.10 -11.63
N GLY A 96 5.58 -11.87 -10.33
CA GLY A 96 6.49 -11.13 -9.46
C GLY A 96 6.47 -9.61 -9.69
N GLU A 97 5.42 -9.12 -10.35
CA GLU A 97 5.22 -7.69 -10.56
C GLU A 97 4.81 -7.04 -9.25
N VAL A 98 5.41 -5.89 -8.94
CA VAL A 98 5.10 -5.14 -7.72
C VAL A 98 4.34 -3.88 -8.08
N PHE A 99 3.22 -3.70 -7.41
CA PHE A 99 2.37 -2.53 -7.52
C PHE A 99 2.40 -1.72 -6.22
N LEU A 100 2.40 -0.40 -6.36
CA LEU A 100 2.19 0.55 -5.29
C LEU A 100 0.79 1.14 -5.45
N VAL A 101 -0.08 0.88 -4.48
CA VAL A 101 -1.43 1.44 -4.41
C VAL A 101 -1.42 2.63 -3.46
N ASP A 102 -1.68 3.81 -4.02
CA ASP A 102 -1.69 5.09 -3.32
C ASP A 102 -3.12 5.55 -3.05
N LYS A 103 -3.48 5.62 -1.77
CA LYS A 103 -4.83 5.93 -1.29
C LYS A 103 -4.97 7.41 -0.96
N TYR A 104 -5.94 8.06 -1.58
CA TYR A 104 -6.36 9.43 -1.31
C TYR A 104 -7.71 9.44 -0.57
N VAL A 105 -7.85 10.32 0.40
CA VAL A 105 -9.02 10.46 1.27
C VAL A 105 -9.40 11.93 1.24
N LYS A 106 -10.43 12.24 0.46
CA LYS A 106 -10.97 13.60 0.39
C LYS A 106 -12.07 13.73 1.42
N HIS A 107 -11.84 14.52 2.45
CA HIS A 107 -12.91 14.92 3.38
C HIS A 107 -13.88 15.85 2.63
N VAL A 108 -15.08 15.36 2.37
CA VAL A 108 -16.18 16.17 1.83
C VAL A 108 -16.89 16.79 3.02
N TRP A 109 -16.64 18.08 3.21
CA TRP A 109 -17.37 18.90 4.19
C TRP A 109 -18.83 19.02 3.75
N CYS A 110 -19.71 18.24 4.39
CA CYS A 110 -21.14 18.39 4.27
C CYS A 110 -21.67 19.23 5.45
N LYS A 111 -22.69 20.06 5.23
CA LYS A 111 -23.37 20.82 6.30
C LYS A 111 -24.21 19.94 7.25
N SER A 112 -24.30 18.64 6.99
CA SER A 112 -24.96 17.65 7.86
C SER A 112 -23.97 17.02 8.85
N GLU A 113 -24.45 16.51 9.99
CA GLU A 113 -23.66 15.84 11.05
C GLU A 113 -22.81 14.64 10.59
N PHE A 114 -22.97 14.20 9.35
CA PHE A 114 -22.14 13.18 8.71
C PHE A 114 -21.17 13.85 7.72
N SER A 115 -19.94 14.11 8.17
CA SER A 115 -18.83 14.36 7.25
C SER A 115 -18.61 13.10 6.42
N LYS A 116 -18.55 13.23 5.09
CA LYS A 116 -18.39 12.10 4.19
C LYS A 116 -16.98 12.12 3.62
N SER A 117 -16.25 11.03 3.72
CA SER A 117 -14.96 10.90 3.05
C SER A 117 -15.15 10.20 1.71
N ALA A 118 -14.54 10.72 0.65
CA ALA A 118 -14.44 10.04 -0.64
C ALA A 118 -13.03 9.46 -0.76
N VAL A 119 -12.95 8.16 -1.10
CA VAL A 119 -11.68 7.46 -1.31
C VAL A 119 -11.40 7.36 -2.81
N GLU A 120 -10.18 7.72 -3.20
CA GLU A 120 -9.65 7.57 -4.56
C GLU A 120 -8.34 6.79 -4.48
N PHE A 121 -8.09 5.90 -5.44
CA PHE A 121 -6.85 5.16 -5.53
C PHE A 121 -6.13 5.49 -6.83
N ARG A 122 -4.80 5.57 -6.75
CA ARG A 122 -3.91 5.54 -7.90
C ARG A 122 -2.99 4.35 -7.75
N VAL A 123 -2.69 3.71 -8.85
CA VAL A 123 -1.89 2.49 -8.84
C VAL A 123 -0.69 2.70 -9.73
N TYR A 124 0.46 2.24 -9.25
CA TYR A 124 1.73 2.38 -9.94
C TYR A 124 2.43 1.04 -10.02
N LYS A 125 3.08 0.76 -11.14
CA LYS A 125 3.90 -0.43 -11.35
C LYS A 125 5.38 -0.09 -11.19
N LEU A 126 6.12 -0.98 -10.52
CA LEU A 126 7.55 -0.80 -10.31
C LEU A 126 8.32 -0.95 -11.63
N LYS A 127 9.11 0.07 -12.00
CA LYS A 127 10.11 -0.01 -13.07
C LYS A 127 11.50 -0.04 -12.45
N ARG A 128 11.95 -1.24 -12.09
CA ARG A 128 13.18 -1.46 -11.32
C ARG A 128 14.42 -0.85 -11.97
N GLU A 129 14.61 -1.08 -13.27
CA GLU A 129 15.76 -0.55 -14.02
C GLU A 129 15.79 0.98 -14.07
N GLU A 130 14.60 1.60 -14.05
CA GLU A 130 14.43 3.05 -14.10
C GLU A 130 14.33 3.68 -12.70
N LYS A 131 14.36 2.86 -11.63
CA LYS A 131 14.16 3.25 -10.24
C LYS A 131 12.97 4.20 -10.05
N ARG A 132 11.83 3.90 -10.68
CA ARG A 132 10.62 4.72 -10.58
C ARG A 132 9.34 3.91 -10.54
N TRP A 133 8.29 4.58 -10.11
CA TRP A 133 6.91 4.12 -10.19
C TRP A 133 6.24 4.67 -11.46
N GLU A 134 5.61 3.80 -12.24
CA GLU A 134 4.84 4.18 -13.44
C GLU A 134 3.34 4.03 -13.19
N GLU A 135 2.56 5.10 -13.37
CA GLU A 135 1.10 5.06 -13.17
C GLU A 135 0.43 4.09 -14.14
N VAL A 136 -0.39 3.19 -13.59
CA VAL A 136 -1.22 2.25 -14.34
C VAL A 136 -2.67 2.68 -14.19
N ARG A 137 -3.37 2.78 -15.32
CA ARG A 137 -4.78 3.21 -15.38
C ARG A 137 -5.76 2.07 -15.59
N GLU A 138 -5.25 0.90 -15.95
CA GLU A 138 -6.03 -0.30 -16.26
C GLU A 138 -5.28 -1.50 -15.66
N LEU A 139 -5.92 -2.24 -14.75
CA LEU A 139 -5.32 -3.44 -14.13
C LEU A 139 -5.54 -4.70 -14.97
N GLY A 140 -6.42 -4.64 -15.98
CA GLY A 140 -6.83 -5.81 -16.75
C GLY A 140 -7.55 -6.82 -15.87
N ASP A 141 -7.16 -8.08 -15.95
CA ASP A 141 -7.81 -9.19 -15.23
C ASP A 141 -7.24 -9.38 -13.80
N VAL A 142 -6.96 -8.28 -13.09
CA VAL A 142 -6.41 -8.30 -11.73
C VAL A 142 -7.32 -7.51 -10.78
N ALA A 143 -7.71 -8.16 -9.69
CA ALA A 143 -8.35 -7.55 -8.54
C ALA A 143 -7.32 -7.33 -7.42
N LEU A 144 -7.29 -6.13 -6.85
CA LEU A 144 -6.45 -5.80 -5.68
C LEU A 144 -7.32 -5.71 -4.43
N PHE A 145 -6.89 -6.35 -3.35
CA PHE A 145 -7.52 -6.28 -2.04
C PHE A 145 -6.63 -5.46 -1.11
N ILE A 146 -7.13 -4.33 -0.63
CA ILE A 146 -6.38 -3.33 0.12
C ILE A 146 -6.96 -3.22 1.54
N GLY A 147 -6.28 -3.87 2.48
CA GLY A 147 -6.58 -3.80 3.90
C GLY A 147 -5.64 -2.86 4.67
N GLU A 148 -5.99 -2.58 5.92
CA GLU A 148 -5.11 -1.85 6.84
C GLU A 148 -3.92 -2.73 7.29
N ASP A 149 -4.12 -4.04 7.39
CA ASP A 149 -3.13 -5.01 7.88
C ASP A 149 -2.45 -5.86 6.79
N CYS A 150 -3.13 -6.08 5.66
CA CYS A 150 -2.58 -6.85 4.55
C CYS A 150 -3.20 -6.40 3.23
N SER A 151 -2.41 -6.49 2.16
CA SER A 151 -2.87 -6.26 0.80
C SER A 151 -2.37 -7.38 -0.11
N PHE A 152 -3.22 -7.83 -1.04
CA PHE A 152 -2.90 -8.92 -1.96
C PHE A 152 -3.66 -8.75 -3.27
N SER A 153 -3.24 -9.48 -4.30
CA SER A 153 -3.90 -9.49 -5.61
C SER A 153 -4.49 -10.86 -5.93
N VAL A 154 -5.50 -10.88 -6.80
CA VAL A 154 -6.11 -12.09 -7.34
C VAL A 154 -6.36 -11.89 -8.83
N GLU A 155 -6.03 -12.90 -9.64
CA GLU A 155 -6.41 -12.91 -11.05
C GLU A 155 -7.91 -13.20 -11.18
N MET A 156 -8.62 -12.35 -11.91
CA MET A 156 -10.07 -12.42 -12.05
C MET A 156 -10.47 -11.98 -13.45
N ALA A 157 -11.30 -12.79 -14.12
CA ALA A 157 -12.00 -12.35 -15.33
C ALA A 157 -13.08 -11.33 -14.96
N GLY A 158 -13.06 -10.14 -15.57
CA GLY A 158 -14.11 -9.14 -15.35
C GLY A 158 -13.64 -7.68 -15.19
N GLY A 159 -12.38 -7.39 -15.47
CA GLY A 159 -11.83 -6.04 -15.42
C GLY A 159 -11.32 -5.62 -14.04
N GLY A 160 -10.44 -4.61 -14.04
CA GLY A 160 -9.61 -4.24 -12.91
C GLY A 160 -10.37 -3.55 -11.78
N CYS A 161 -10.32 -4.13 -10.59
CA CYS A 161 -11.01 -3.57 -9.42
C CYS A 161 -10.14 -3.58 -8.16
N ILE A 162 -10.42 -2.64 -7.26
CA ILE A 162 -9.79 -2.53 -5.96
C ILE A 162 -10.87 -2.70 -4.90
N PHE A 163 -10.80 -3.79 -4.15
CA PHE A 163 -11.59 -3.99 -2.94
C PHE A 163 -10.82 -3.40 -1.76
N TYR A 164 -11.48 -2.65 -0.90
CA TYR A 164 -10.79 -2.05 0.25
C TYR A 164 -11.68 -1.99 1.48
N ARG A 165 -11.02 -1.94 2.64
CA ARG A 165 -11.65 -1.67 3.92
C ARG A 165 -11.19 -0.33 4.49
N ASP A 166 -12.13 0.51 4.92
CA ASP A 166 -11.87 1.79 5.56
C ASP A 166 -12.74 1.98 6.82
N TYR A 167 -12.24 1.44 7.94
CA TYR A 167 -12.88 1.56 9.23
C TYR A 167 -12.92 3.00 9.77
N ARG A 168 -12.04 3.89 9.28
CA ARG A 168 -11.85 5.22 9.87
C ARG A 168 -12.80 6.27 9.29
N ASN A 169 -13.39 6.02 8.13
CA ASN A 169 -13.97 7.09 7.32
C ASN A 169 -15.41 6.86 6.81
N GLY A 170 -16.03 5.70 7.04
CA GLY A 170 -17.43 5.43 6.66
C GLY A 170 -17.79 5.86 5.23
N GLY A 171 -16.83 5.80 4.30
CA GLY A 171 -16.79 6.65 3.11
C GLY A 171 -17.19 5.91 1.83
N ARG A 172 -18.11 6.50 1.06
CA ARG A 172 -18.59 5.95 -0.23
C ARG A 172 -17.45 5.93 -1.27
N SER A 173 -17.15 4.76 -1.84
CA SER A 173 -16.31 4.57 -3.04
C SER A 173 -17.13 4.56 -4.33
N ARG A 174 -16.43 4.48 -5.47
CA ARG A 174 -16.98 4.24 -6.82
C ARG A 174 -17.62 2.83 -7.02
N GLY A 175 -18.34 2.26 -6.04
CA GLY A 175 -18.93 0.91 -6.10
C GLY A 175 -20.03 0.62 -5.07
N VAL A 176 -20.50 -0.65 -5.04
CA VAL A 176 -21.55 -1.16 -4.13
C VAL A 176 -21.04 -1.15 -2.69
N TYR A 177 -21.83 -0.59 -1.76
CA TYR A 177 -21.39 -0.22 -0.40
C TYR A 177 -22.03 -1.10 0.68
N SER A 178 -21.24 -1.45 1.70
CA SER A 178 -21.70 -1.82 3.04
C SER A 178 -20.67 -1.39 4.08
N ASP A 179 -21.10 -0.74 5.16
CA ASP A 179 -20.33 -0.24 6.32
C ASP A 179 -18.85 -0.65 6.40
N GLY A 180 -17.98 0.21 5.86
CA GLY A 180 -16.51 0.06 5.97
C GLY A 180 -15.85 -0.74 4.85
N ASP A 181 -16.60 -1.46 4.01
CA ASP A 181 -16.09 -2.18 2.84
C ASP A 181 -16.54 -1.48 1.53
N GLY A 182 -15.65 -1.43 0.53
CA GLY A 182 -15.93 -0.76 -0.74
C GLY A 182 -15.21 -1.36 -1.94
N VAL A 183 -15.76 -1.10 -3.13
CA VAL A 183 -15.18 -1.48 -4.43
C VAL A 183 -14.88 -0.22 -5.23
N PHE A 184 -13.65 -0.08 -5.70
CA PHE A 184 -13.21 0.97 -6.60
C PHE A 184 -12.85 0.35 -7.95
N ASN A 185 -13.66 0.64 -8.97
CA ASN A 185 -13.36 0.25 -10.34
C ASN A 185 -12.42 1.30 -10.95
N MET A 186 -11.26 0.86 -11.43
CA MET A 186 -10.24 1.75 -11.99
C MET A 186 -10.61 2.25 -13.40
N GLU A 187 -11.34 1.43 -14.15
CA GLU A 187 -11.69 1.63 -15.56
C GLU A 187 -12.92 2.54 -15.76
N LEU A 188 -13.74 2.73 -14.72
CA LEU A 188 -14.90 3.62 -14.76
C LEU A 188 -14.50 5.10 -14.66
N THR A 189 -14.36 5.76 -15.81
CA THR A 189 -14.01 7.19 -15.91
C THR A 189 -15.18 8.15 -15.64
N ASN A 190 -16.45 7.70 -15.61
CA ASN A 190 -17.63 8.60 -15.65
C ASN A 190 -18.67 8.49 -14.51
N ALA A 191 -18.47 7.69 -13.46
CA ALA A 191 -19.49 7.54 -12.42
C ALA A 191 -19.60 8.72 -11.44
N GLY A 192 -18.66 9.67 -11.46
CA GLY A 192 -18.67 10.87 -10.60
C GLY A 192 -19.75 11.91 -10.94
N LYS A 193 -20.62 11.67 -11.91
CA LYS A 193 -21.68 12.61 -12.34
C LYS A 193 -23.08 12.28 -11.83
N PHE A 194 -23.31 11.10 -11.24
CA PHE A 194 -24.64 10.76 -10.73
C PHE A 194 -24.54 10.30 -9.27
N TRP A 195 -24.67 11.28 -8.37
CA TRP A 195 -24.99 11.04 -6.98
C TRP A 195 -26.44 10.58 -6.90
N VAL A 196 -26.69 9.27 -6.93
CA VAL A 196 -28.03 8.76 -6.60
C VAL A 196 -28.10 8.67 -5.08
N SER A 197 -28.77 9.64 -4.48
CA SER A 197 -29.32 9.53 -3.13
C SER A 197 -30.54 8.61 -3.20
N TYR A 198 -30.47 7.46 -2.53
CA TYR A 198 -31.64 6.93 -1.84
C TYR A 198 -31.59 7.44 -0.40
#